data_AF-A0A535CCQ4-F1
#
_entry.id   AF-A0A535CCQ4-F1
#
_cell.length_a   1.000
_cell.length_b   1.000
_cell.length_c   1.000
_cell.angle_alpha   90.00
_cell.angle_beta   90.00
_cell.angle_gamma   90.00
#
_symmetry.space_group_name_H-M   'P 1'
#
loop_
_entity.id
_entity.type
_entity.pdbx_description
1 polymer ?
#
loop_
_entity_poly.entity_id
_entity_poly.type
_entity_poly.pdbx_seq_one_letter_code
_entity_poly.pdbx_strand_id
1 'polypeptide(L)'
;MLGKRGSTSFREAGLSMANNKRGPEPGSQKAKHGGQAVREKYGAEFYSKIGKKGGETVKEKRGPQFYAEIGKKGGESTKRQQGSEFYSKIGKKGGERGRVTAE
;
A
#
# COMPACT_ATOMS: atom_id res chain seq x y z
N MET A 1 -55.89 7.84 -17.99
CA MET A 1 -55.32 7.95 -16.63
C MET A 1 -54.95 6.55 -16.16
N LEU A 2 -53.66 6.20 -16.16
CA LEU A 2 -53.17 4.87 -15.80
C LEU A 2 -52.42 4.91 -14.46
N GLY A 3 -52.86 4.05 -13.55
CA GLY A 3 -52.45 3.99 -12.15
C GLY A 3 -50.97 3.68 -11.93
N LYS A 4 -50.38 4.42 -10.98
CA LYS A 4 -49.04 4.20 -10.45
C LYS A 4 -49.01 2.89 -9.65
N ARG A 5 -48.16 1.94 -10.07
CA ARG A 5 -47.89 0.71 -9.31
C ARG A 5 -46.43 0.68 -8.86
N GLY A 6 -46.26 0.75 -7.54
CA GLY A 6 -45.22 0.07 -6.76
C GLY A 6 -43.76 0.36 -7.08
N SER A 7 -43.22 1.45 -6.54
CA SER A 7 -41.79 1.46 -6.18
C SER A 7 -41.65 0.63 -4.89
N THR A 8 -41.45 -0.68 -5.03
CA THR A 8 -41.03 -1.52 -3.90
C THR A 8 -39.68 -1.02 -3.43
N SER A 9 -39.71 -0.34 -2.29
CA SER A 9 -38.57 0.09 -1.50
C SER A 9 -37.83 -1.14 -1.01
N PHE A 10 -36.70 -1.45 -1.64
CA PHE A 10 -35.69 -2.31 -1.04
C PHE A 10 -35.03 -1.53 0.11
N ARG A 11 -35.74 -1.45 1.24
CA ARG A 11 -35.15 -1.23 2.55
C ARG A 11 -34.51 -2.55 2.94
N GLU A 12 -33.23 -2.70 2.65
CA GLU A 12 -32.44 -3.77 3.21
C GLU A 12 -31.39 -3.18 4.16
N ALA A 13 -31.72 -3.36 5.43
CA ALA A 13 -30.82 -3.55 6.56
C ALA A 13 -29.57 -2.65 6.65
N GLY A 14 -29.62 -1.76 7.64
CA GLY A 14 -28.45 -1.05 8.14
C GLY A 14 -27.33 -2.00 8.56
N LEU A 15 -26.28 -2.04 7.75
CA LEU A 15 -24.94 -2.40 8.17
C LEU A 15 -24.23 -1.09 8.58
N SER A 16 -24.63 -0.50 9.71
CA SER A 16 -23.78 0.48 10.39
C SER A 16 -22.58 -0.28 10.97
N MET A 17 -21.54 -0.46 10.15
CA MET A 17 -20.30 -1.10 10.58
C MET A 17 -19.58 -0.17 11.57
N ALA A 18 -19.80 -0.47 12.86
CA ALA A 18 -18.85 -0.43 13.97
C ALA A 18 -17.99 0.84 14.18
N ASN A 19 -18.30 1.56 15.26
CA ASN A 19 -17.41 2.33 16.14
C ASN A 19 -16.12 2.90 15.49
N ASN A 20 -16.26 4.08 14.87
CA ASN A 20 -15.22 4.80 14.15
C ASN A 20 -14.16 5.45 15.07
N LYS A 21 -13.66 4.73 16.09
CA LYS A 21 -12.49 5.18 16.85
C LYS A 21 -11.25 4.89 16.01
N ARG A 22 -10.88 5.86 15.17
CA ARG A 22 -9.58 5.88 14.48
C ARG A 22 -8.50 5.58 15.52
N GLY A 23 -7.59 4.68 15.17
CA GLY A 23 -6.43 4.38 16.01
C GLY A 23 -5.60 5.64 16.30
N PRO A 24 -4.56 5.53 17.15
CA PRO A 24 -3.67 6.65 17.39
C PRO A 24 -3.11 7.20 16.09
N GLU A 25 -2.96 8.53 16.01
CA GLU A 25 -2.47 9.22 14.82
C GLU A 25 -1.17 8.56 14.30
N PRO A 26 -1.05 8.30 12.99
CA PRO A 26 0.15 7.70 12.41
C PRO A 26 1.40 8.50 12.80
N GLY A 27 2.44 7.79 13.27
CA GLY A 27 3.69 8.42 13.73
C GLY A 27 3.64 8.97 15.16
N SER A 28 2.48 9.03 15.81
CA SER A 28 2.37 9.42 17.22
C SER A 28 3.08 8.43 18.15
N GLN A 29 3.43 8.89 19.36
CA GLN A 29 4.02 8.01 20.38
C GLN A 29 3.10 6.82 20.70
N LYS A 30 1.78 7.04 20.81
CA LYS A 30 0.83 5.95 21.05
C LYS A 30 0.83 4.90 19.93
N ALA A 31 0.94 5.33 18.67
CA ALA A 31 1.07 4.41 17.54
C ALA A 31 2.40 3.63 17.57
N LYS A 32 3.51 4.30 17.91
CA LYS A 32 4.82 3.65 18.06
C LYS A 32 4.83 2.61 19.17
N HIS A 33 4.30 2.95 20.35
CA HIS A 33 4.21 2.03 21.49
C HIS A 33 3.32 0.83 21.16
N GLY A 34 2.16 1.05 20.52
CA GLY A 34 1.31 -0.04 20.06
C GLY A 34 2.01 -0.97 19.07
N GLY A 35 2.77 -0.40 18.11
CA GLY A 35 3.58 -1.17 17.17
C GLY A 35 4.69 -1.97 17.87
N GLN A 36 5.39 -1.37 18.84
CA GLN A 36 6.42 -2.05 19.62
C GLN A 36 5.87 -3.21 20.44
N ALA A 37 4.74 -3.02 21.13
CA ALA A 37 4.09 -4.07 21.91
C ALA A 37 3.67 -5.27 21.02
N VAL A 38 3.14 -5.01 19.82
CA VAL A 38 2.82 -6.07 18.85
C VAL A 38 4.08 -6.78 18.38
N ARG A 39 5.17 -6.05 18.13
CA ARG A 39 6.46 -6.63 17.73
C ARG A 39 7.08 -7.51 18.80
N GLU A 40 7.05 -7.07 20.06
CA GLU A 40 7.54 -7.87 21.19
C GLU A 40 6.72 -9.15 21.37
N LYS A 41 5.41 -9.07 21.17
CA LYS A 41 4.52 -10.22 21.34
C LYS A 41 4.62 -11.26 20.22
N TYR A 42 4.73 -10.83 18.96
CA TYR A 42 4.59 -11.72 17.80
C TYR A 42 5.83 -11.82 16.89
N GLY A 43 6.84 -10.98 17.09
CA GLY A 43 8.09 -11.01 16.34
C GLY A 43 7.98 -10.61 14.86
N ALA A 44 9.07 -10.81 14.12
CA ALA A 44 9.19 -10.39 12.72
C ALA A 44 8.31 -11.21 11.76
N GLU A 45 8.17 -12.52 12.01
CA GLU A 45 7.38 -13.44 11.16
C GLU A 45 5.92 -13.01 11.04
N PHE A 46 5.36 -12.43 12.11
CA PHE A 46 4.02 -11.88 12.08
C PHE A 46 3.87 -10.76 11.05
N TYR A 47 4.81 -9.81 11.02
CA TYR A 47 4.80 -8.70 10.06
C TYR A 47 5.00 -9.19 8.63
N SER A 48 5.88 -10.16 8.42
CA SER A 48 6.08 -10.80 7.12
C SER A 48 4.76 -11.42 6.61
N LYS A 49 4.06 -12.16 7.46
CA LYS A 49 2.80 -12.83 7.11
C LYS A 49 1.68 -11.84 6.78
N ILE A 50 1.46 -10.82 7.63
CA ILE A 50 0.40 -9.83 7.39
C ILE A 50 0.74 -8.92 6.20
N GLY A 51 2.02 -8.61 5.99
CA GLY A 51 2.50 -7.83 4.85
C GLY A 51 2.27 -8.58 3.54
N LYS A 52 2.61 -9.87 3.49
CA LYS A 52 2.33 -10.73 2.33
C LYS A 52 0.84 -10.78 2.02
N LYS A 53 0.00 -11.07 3.02
CA LYS A 53 -1.46 -11.13 2.86
C LYS A 53 -2.04 -9.80 2.35
N GLY A 54 -1.57 -8.67 2.89
CA GLY A 54 -1.96 -7.34 2.43
C GLY A 54 -1.55 -7.08 0.98
N GLY A 55 -0.32 -7.44 0.61
CA GLY A 55 0.19 -7.33 -0.75
C GLY A 55 -0.59 -8.17 -1.76
N GLU A 56 -0.90 -9.42 -1.43
CA GLU A 56 -1.73 -10.31 -2.27
C GLU A 56 -3.12 -9.72 -2.48
N THR A 57 -3.75 -9.23 -1.41
CA THR A 57 -5.08 -8.59 -1.49
C THR A 57 -5.06 -7.35 -2.41
N VAL A 58 -4.01 -6.53 -2.33
CA VAL A 58 -3.87 -5.36 -3.21
C VAL A 58 -3.65 -5.79 -4.65
N LYS A 59 -2.80 -6.79 -4.88
CA LYS A 59 -2.52 -7.33 -6.21
C LYS A 59 -3.78 -7.84 -6.89
N GLU A 60 -4.58 -8.63 -6.18
CA GLU A 60 -5.86 -9.16 -6.68
C GLU A 60 -6.85 -8.05 -7.02
N LYS A 61 -6.97 -7.04 -6.15
CA LYS A 61 -7.97 -5.96 -6.32
C LYS A 61 -7.59 -4.91 -7.35
N ARG A 62 -6.29 -4.63 -7.51
CA ARG A 62 -5.81 -3.46 -8.27
C ARG A 62 -5.12 -3.82 -9.58
N GLY A 63 -4.65 -5.06 -9.72
CA GLY A 63 -4.04 -5.55 -10.95
C GLY A 63 -2.72 -4.84 -11.32
N PRO A 64 -2.17 -5.13 -12.51
CA PRO A 64 -0.84 -4.66 -12.91
C PRO A 64 -0.75 -3.15 -13.18
N GLN A 65 -1.84 -2.52 -13.64
CA GLN A 65 -1.87 -1.08 -13.96
C GLN A 65 -1.56 -0.22 -12.73
N PHE A 66 -2.09 -0.62 -11.56
CA PHE A 66 -1.80 0.06 -10.30
C PHE A 66 -0.30 0.12 -9.99
N TYR A 67 0.43 -0.99 -10.22
CA TYR A 67 1.88 -1.03 -10.00
C TYR A 67 2.65 -0.17 -11.00
N ALA A 68 2.20 -0.14 -12.25
CA ALA A 68 2.77 0.74 -13.28
C ALA A 68 2.58 2.22 -12.91
N GLU A 69 1.40 2.61 -12.44
CA GLU A 69 1.10 3.97 -12.01
C GLU A 69 1.92 4.41 -10.79
N ILE A 70 1.99 3.60 -9.74
CA ILE A 70 2.78 3.94 -8.55
C ILE A 70 4.28 3.96 -8.88
N GLY A 71 4.74 3.09 -9.78
CA GLY A 71 6.12 3.08 -10.28
C GLY A 71 6.45 4.35 -11.04
N LYS A 72 5.56 4.77 -11.96
CA LYS A 72 5.69 6.03 -12.69
C LYS A 72 5.74 7.23 -11.75
N LYS A 73 4.80 7.32 -10.80
CA LYS A 73 4.76 8.39 -9.79
C LYS A 73 6.04 8.43 -8.95
N GLY A 74 6.56 7.27 -8.55
CA GLY A 74 7.83 7.16 -7.85
C GLY A 74 9.00 7.70 -8.69
N GLY A 75 9.09 7.27 -9.95
CA GLY A 75 10.13 7.73 -10.88
C GLY A 75 10.08 9.23 -11.17
N GLU A 76 8.87 9.80 -11.35
CA GLU A 76 8.68 11.24 -11.52
C GLU A 76 9.10 12.03 -10.27
N SER A 77 8.77 11.53 -9.08
CA SER A 77 9.20 12.15 -7.82
C SER A 77 10.73 12.14 -7.69
N THR A 78 11.38 11.02 -7.99
CA THR A 78 12.84 10.93 -8.02
C THR A 78 13.43 11.90 -9.04
N LYS A 79 12.88 11.96 -10.27
CA LYS A 79 13.36 12.87 -11.32
C LYS A 79 13.27 14.35 -10.91
N ARG A 80 12.24 14.73 -10.15
CA ARG A 80 12.10 16.11 -9.63
C ARG A 80 13.09 16.44 -8.53
N GLN A 81 13.46 15.45 -7.72
CA GLN A 81 14.33 15.65 -6.55
C GLN A 81 15.82 15.46 -6.85
N GLN A 82 16.16 14.72 -7.90
CA GLN A 82 17.52 14.27 -8.16
C GLN A 82 18.11 14.88 -9.44
N GLY A 83 19.38 15.27 -9.37
CA GLY A 83 20.14 15.77 -10.51
C GLY A 83 20.84 14.67 -11.33
N SER A 84 21.62 15.08 -12.33
CA SER A 84 22.38 14.18 -13.22
C SER A 84 23.29 13.20 -12.49
N GLU A 85 23.95 13.65 -11.42
CA GLU A 85 24.88 12.83 -10.61
C GLU A 85 24.22 11.58 -10.03
N PHE A 86 22.95 11.68 -9.62
CA PHE A 86 22.19 10.53 -9.12
C PHE A 86 22.08 9.43 -10.19
N TYR A 87 21.71 9.83 -11.42
CA TYR A 87 21.56 8.91 -12.55
C TYR A 87 22.90 8.30 -12.97
N SER A 88 23.96 9.10 -12.98
CA SER A 88 25.33 8.62 -13.23
C SER A 88 25.75 7.56 -12.21
N LYS A 89 25.49 7.78 -10.92
CA LYS A 89 25.84 6.85 -9.84
C LYS A 89 25.06 5.53 -9.94
N ILE A 90 23.75 5.59 -10.15
CA ILE A 90 22.95 4.35 -10.28
C ILE A 90 23.30 3.58 -11.56
N GLY A 91 23.65 4.28 -12.65
CA GLY A 91 24.11 3.67 -13.90
C GLY A 91 25.42 2.91 -13.71
N LYS A 92 26.43 3.53 -13.07
CA LYS A 92 27.69 2.86 -12.71
C LYS A 92 27.44 1.60 -11.87
N LYS A 93 26.65 1.73 -10.79
CA LYS A 93 26.31 0.60 -9.92
C LYS A 93 25.54 -0.52 -10.63
N GLY A 94 24.76 -0.19 -11.66
CA GLY A 94 24.07 -1.16 -12.51
C GLY A 94 25.03 -1.92 -13.41
N GLY A 95 25.94 -1.19 -14.08
CA GLY A 95 26.96 -1.77 -14.96
C GLY A 95 27.97 -2.65 -14.21
N GLU A 96 28.40 -2.25 -13.01
CA GLU A 96 29.29 -3.07 -12.17
C GLU A 96 28.65 -4.40 -11.78
N ARG A 97 27.37 -4.38 -11.37
CA ARG A 97 26.64 -5.62 -11.06
C ARG A 97 26.49 -6.53 -12.27
N GLY A 98 26.20 -5.97 -13.45
CA GLY A 98 26.12 -6.74 -14.68
C GLY A 98 27.43 -7.40 -15.08
N ARG A 99 28.58 -6.77 -14.76
CA ARG A 99 29.91 -7.34 -15.01
C ARG A 99 30.25 -8.47 -14.03
N VAL A 100 29.98 -8.29 -12.73
CA VAL A 100 30.24 -9.32 -11.71
C VAL A 100 29.43 -10.60 -11.94
N THR A 101 28.24 -10.50 -12.53
CA THR A 101 27.42 -11.69 -12.88
C THR A 101 27.79 -12.34 -14.20
N ALA A 102 28.69 -11.73 -14.98
CA ALA A 102 29.12 -12.21 -16.30
C ALA A 102 30.52 -12.84 -16.30
N GLU A 103 31.19 -12.84 -15.14
CA GLU A 103 32.47 -13.49 -14.85
C GLU A 103 32.21 -14.74 -13.99
#